data_AF-A0AAV0AHW2-F1
#
_entry.id   AF-A0AAV0AHW2-F1
#
_cell.length_a   1.000
_cell.length_b   1.000
_cell.length_c   1.000
_cell.angle_alpha   90.00
_cell.angle_beta   90.00
_cell.angle_gamma   90.00
#
_symmetry.space_group_name_H-M   'P 1'
#
loop_
_entity.id
_entity.type
_entity.pdbx_description
1 polymer ?
#
loop_
_entity_poly.entity_id
_entity_poly.type
_entity_poly.pdbx_seq_one_letter_code
_entity_poly.pdbx_strand_id
1 'polypeptide(L)'
;MDSPVYQIRFERHPSDTDRSGISQPGTIVDKFIGNPFLYNFFIQSQASLIGTSCPSRYLVLKDETNHTVDDLQNIANLVSSGFQRATKSVKIATPTYYANLVATRAKKWDMSDANGFYSFHNQQCSSNPSQETA
;
A
#
# COMPACT_ATOMS: atom_id res chain seq x y z
N MET A 1 9.44 14.99 7.38
CA MET A 1 10.02 14.61 6.08
C MET A 1 8.88 14.12 5.22
N ASP A 2 8.24 15.04 4.51
CA ASP A 2 7.15 14.71 3.60
C ASP A 2 7.78 14.09 2.34
N SER A 3 7.70 12.77 2.22
CA SER A 3 8.01 12.11 0.95
C SER A 3 7.12 12.70 -0.13
N PRO A 4 7.64 13.07 -1.31
CA PRO A 4 6.82 13.61 -2.39
C PRO A 4 5.77 12.56 -2.78
N VAL A 5 4.51 12.86 -2.47
CA VAL A 5 3.39 11.99 -2.82
C VAL A 5 3.20 12.14 -4.33
N TYR A 6 3.57 11.10 -5.09
CA TYR A 6 3.37 11.08 -6.53
C TYR A 6 1.88 11.25 -6.86
N GLN A 7 1.51 12.40 -7.44
CA GLN A 7 0.14 12.84 -7.72
C GLN A 7 -0.38 12.34 -9.08
N ILE A 8 0.01 11.14 -9.51
CA ILE A 8 -0.54 10.56 -10.74
C ILE A 8 -1.82 9.83 -10.39
N ARG A 9 -2.91 10.16 -11.09
CA ARG A 9 -4.19 9.46 -11.02
C ARG A 9 -4.52 8.88 -12.38
N PHE A 10 -5.10 7.69 -12.39
CA PHE A 10 -5.61 7.09 -13.62
C PHE A 10 -7.05 7.54 -13.83
N GLU A 11 -7.24 8.43 -14.80
CA GLU A 11 -8.54 8.72 -15.39
C GLU A 11 -8.66 7.86 -16.64
N ARG A 12 -9.73 7.09 -16.74
CA ARG A 12 -9.93 6.14 -17.83
C ARG A 12 -11.24 6.42 -18.55
N HIS A 13 -11.25 6.13 -19.85
CA HIS A 13 -12.44 6.20 -20.68
C HIS A 13 -13.56 5.34 -20.04
N PRO A 14 -14.85 5.80 -20.05
CA PRO A 14 -15.95 5.12 -19.36
C PRO A 14 -16.21 3.67 -19.79
N SER A 15 -15.63 3.21 -20.89
CA SER A 15 -15.66 1.80 -21.33
C SER A 15 -14.80 0.87 -20.47
N ASP A 16 -13.76 1.40 -19.82
CA ASP A 16 -12.74 0.62 -19.11
C ASP A 16 -12.78 0.86 -17.59
N THR A 17 -13.84 1.50 -17.10
CA THR A 17 -14.06 1.75 -15.68
C THR A 17 -14.88 0.63 -15.06
N ASP A 18 -14.59 0.32 -13.80
CA ASP A 18 -15.48 -0.50 -12.97
C ASP A 18 -16.79 0.24 -12.67
N ARG A 19 -17.76 -0.44 -12.04
CA ARG A 19 -19.07 0.11 -11.65
C ARG A 19 -18.98 1.39 -10.81
N SER A 20 -17.84 1.63 -10.17
CA SER A 20 -17.51 2.80 -9.36
C SER A 20 -16.90 3.98 -10.15
N GLY A 21 -16.68 3.85 -11.47
CA GLY A 21 -16.01 4.87 -12.28
C GLY A 21 -14.49 4.87 -12.12
N ILE A 22 -13.92 3.83 -11.50
CA ILE A 22 -12.49 3.72 -11.20
C ILE A 22 -11.84 2.73 -12.18
N SER A 23 -10.57 2.96 -12.53
CA SER A 23 -9.80 2.04 -13.37
C SER A 23 -9.76 0.63 -12.76
N GLN A 24 -9.93 -0.39 -13.62
CA GLN A 24 -9.91 -1.80 -13.23
C GLN A 24 -8.61 -2.18 -12.49
N PRO A 25 -8.67 -3.05 -11.47
CA PRO A 25 -7.48 -3.58 -10.82
C PRO A 25 -6.63 -4.39 -11.82
N GLY A 26 -5.31 -4.32 -11.69
CA GLY A 26 -4.34 -4.88 -12.63
C GLY A 26 -3.96 -3.94 -13.78
N THR A 27 -4.49 -2.71 -13.81
CA THR A 27 -4.11 -1.72 -14.83
C THR A 27 -2.66 -1.28 -14.67
N ILE A 28 -1.88 -1.42 -15.74
CA ILE A 28 -0.48 -1.01 -15.82
C ILE A 28 -0.34 0.09 -16.87
N VAL A 29 0.47 1.10 -16.56
CA VAL A 29 0.83 2.20 -17.44
C VAL A 29 2.36 2.35 -17.43
N ASP A 30 2.99 2.00 -18.54
CA ASP A 30 4.44 2.13 -18.75
C ASP A 30 4.80 3.16 -19.84
N LYS A 31 3.87 3.49 -20.75
CA LYS A 31 4.11 4.43 -21.85
C LYS A 31 3.95 5.89 -21.42
N PHE A 32 4.79 6.75 -21.98
CA PHE A 32 4.71 8.22 -21.96
C PHE A 32 4.86 8.95 -20.60
N ILE A 33 4.74 8.27 -19.46
CA ILE A 33 4.82 8.90 -18.11
C ILE A 33 6.12 8.53 -17.37
N GLY A 34 6.96 7.69 -17.97
CA GLY A 34 8.18 7.16 -17.37
C GLY A 34 9.41 8.07 -17.44
N ASN A 35 10.45 7.68 -16.72
CA ASN A 35 11.76 8.33 -16.77
C ASN A 35 12.45 7.92 -18.09
N PRO A 36 13.04 8.85 -18.86
CA PRO A 36 13.70 8.52 -20.12
C PRO A 36 14.94 7.63 -19.97
N PHE A 37 15.57 7.59 -18.80
CA PHE A 37 16.81 6.85 -18.55
C PHE A 37 16.61 5.52 -17.81
N LEU A 38 15.63 5.46 -16.92
CA LEU A 38 15.36 4.29 -16.09
C LEU A 38 13.97 3.75 -16.36
N TYR A 39 13.88 2.43 -16.45
CA TYR A 39 12.59 1.78 -16.64
C TYR A 39 11.73 1.93 -15.38
N ASN A 40 10.56 2.56 -15.55
CA ASN A 40 9.55 2.64 -14.51
C ASN A 40 8.15 2.51 -15.10
N PHE A 41 7.24 2.03 -14.27
CA PHE A 41 5.85 1.83 -14.62
C PHE A 41 4.96 2.10 -13.42
N PHE A 42 3.69 2.36 -13.69
CA PHE A 42 2.66 2.54 -12.70
C PHE A 42 1.68 1.39 -12.76
N ILE A 43 1.29 0.87 -11.60
CA ILE A 43 0.31 -0.22 -11.49
C ILE A 43 -0.76 0.12 -10.47
N GLN A 44 -2.00 -0.16 -10.84
CA GLN A 44 -3.15 -0.14 -9.94
C GLN A 44 -3.53 -1.58 -9.62
N SER A 45 -2.87 -2.20 -8.64
CA SER A 45 -3.09 -3.62 -8.29
C SER A 45 -4.38 -3.87 -7.51
N GLN A 46 -4.81 -2.91 -6.68
CA GLN A 46 -6.03 -3.05 -5.86
C GLN A 46 -7.25 -2.33 -6.46
N ALA A 47 -8.44 -2.86 -6.20
CA ALA A 47 -9.68 -2.12 -6.43
C ALA A 47 -9.81 -1.00 -5.37
N SER A 48 -10.03 0.24 -5.81
CA SER A 48 -10.27 1.34 -4.89
C SER A 48 -11.76 1.39 -4.55
N LEU A 49 -12.09 1.43 -3.25
CA LEU A 49 -13.49 1.37 -2.81
C LEU A 49 -14.17 2.74 -2.83
N ILE A 50 -13.42 3.81 -2.52
CA ILE A 50 -13.94 5.17 -2.39
C ILE A 50 -12.91 6.15 -2.99
N GLY A 51 -13.39 7.12 -3.76
CA GLY A 51 -12.56 8.18 -4.35
C GLY A 51 -11.77 7.74 -5.58
N THR A 52 -10.73 8.48 -5.92
CA THR A 52 -9.92 8.18 -7.11
C THR A 52 -8.84 7.16 -6.82
N SER A 53 -8.58 6.26 -7.77
CA SER A 53 -7.45 5.33 -7.69
C SER A 53 -6.12 6.06 -7.53
N CYS A 54 -5.28 5.55 -6.63
CA CYS A 54 -3.93 6.05 -6.43
C CYS A 54 -2.96 4.92 -6.79
N PRO A 55 -2.44 4.91 -8.03
CA PRO A 55 -1.53 3.86 -8.50
C PRO A 55 -0.19 3.89 -7.76
N SER A 56 0.50 2.76 -7.77
CA SER A 56 1.86 2.61 -7.26
C SER A 56 2.87 2.72 -8.38
N ARG A 57 3.95 3.47 -8.15
CA ARG A 57 5.09 3.57 -9.06
C ARG A 57 6.14 2.52 -8.70
N TYR A 58 6.58 1.76 -9.69
CA TYR A 58 7.71 0.84 -9.59
C TYR A 58 8.85 1.35 -10.47
N LEU A 59 10.05 1.45 -9.90
CA LEU A 59 11.27 1.87 -10.59
C LEU A 59 12.26 0.71 -10.55
N VAL A 60 12.69 0.25 -11.71
CA VAL A 60 13.70 -0.80 -11.82
C VAL A 60 15.07 -0.13 -11.75
N LEU A 61 15.76 -0.32 -10.63
CA LEU A 61 17.08 0.25 -10.41
C LEU A 61 18.19 -0.64 -10.99
N LYS A 62 18.01 -1.95 -10.89
CA LYS A 62 18.97 -2.94 -11.31
C LYS A 62 18.25 -4.24 -11.64
N ASP A 63 18.55 -4.82 -12.79
CA ASP A 63 18.13 -6.16 -13.19
C ASP A 63 19.36 -6.94 -13.66
N GLU A 64 19.63 -8.07 -13.01
CA GLU A 64 20.74 -8.99 -13.34
C GLU A 64 20.23 -10.28 -14.02
N THR A 65 18.91 -10.48 -13.98
CA THR A 65 18.21 -11.69 -14.39
C THR A 65 17.66 -11.60 -15.81
N ASN A 66 17.85 -10.46 -16.48
CA ASN A 66 17.39 -10.16 -17.84
C ASN A 66 15.88 -10.47 -18.02
N HIS A 67 15.06 -9.98 -17.09
CA HIS A 67 13.62 -10.17 -17.17
C HIS A 67 13.02 -9.30 -18.27
N THR A 68 11.96 -9.80 -18.92
CA THR A 68 11.20 -8.95 -19.83
C THR A 68 10.39 -7.94 -19.04
N VAL A 69 10.04 -6.83 -19.68
CA VAL A 69 9.19 -5.80 -19.09
C VAL A 69 7.86 -6.39 -18.60
N ASP A 70 7.26 -7.26 -19.41
CA ASP A 70 5.99 -7.90 -19.08
C ASP A 70 6.13 -8.83 -17.86
N ASP A 71 7.24 -9.55 -17.74
CA ASP A 71 7.52 -10.40 -16.57
C ASP A 71 7.60 -9.57 -15.29
N LEU A 72 8.32 -8.44 -15.33
CA LEU A 72 8.47 -7.56 -14.16
C LEU A 72 7.12 -6.98 -13.71
N GLN A 73 6.27 -6.59 -14.67
CA GLN A 73 4.93 -6.09 -14.40
C GLN A 73 4.04 -7.19 -13.81
N ASN A 74 4.09 -8.40 -14.36
CA ASN A 74 3.33 -9.56 -13.87
C ASN A 74 3.76 -9.96 -12.47
N ILE A 75 5.07 -10.05 -12.21
CA ILE A 75 5.62 -10.35 -10.88
C ILE A 75 5.17 -9.29 -9.87
N ALA A 76 5.25 -8.00 -10.21
CA ALA A 76 4.82 -6.94 -9.33
C ALA A 76 3.33 -7.04 -8.96
N ASN A 77 2.48 -7.38 -9.94
CA ASN A 77 1.04 -7.57 -9.71
C ASN A 77 0.75 -8.82 -8.85
N LEU A 78 1.44 -9.92 -9.14
CA LEU A 78 1.30 -11.19 -8.43
C LEU A 78 1.74 -11.07 -6.97
N VAL A 79 2.91 -10.46 -6.73
CA VAL A 79 3.43 -10.21 -5.39
C VAL A 79 2.49 -9.31 -4.59
N SER A 80 1.87 -8.31 -5.21
CA SER A 80 0.88 -7.44 -4.54
C SER A 80 -0.43 -8.16 -4.19
N SER A 81 -0.73 -9.29 -4.83
CA SER A 81 -1.93 -10.08 -4.56
C SER A 81 -1.71 -11.17 -3.50
N GLY A 82 -0.46 -11.53 -3.20
CA GLY A 82 -0.10 -12.56 -2.21
C GLY A 82 -0.17 -12.15 -0.73
N PHE A 83 -0.92 -11.10 -0.39
CA PHE A 83 -0.98 -10.59 0.99
C PHE A 83 -1.85 -11.48 1.88
N GLN A 84 -1.27 -12.10 2.91
CA GLN A 84 -1.98 -13.14 3.69
C GLN A 84 -3.04 -12.59 4.65
N ARG A 85 -2.99 -11.30 5.02
CA ARG A 85 -3.95 -10.72 5.99
C ARG A 85 -5.28 -10.28 5.35
N ALA A 86 -5.37 -10.25 4.02
CA ALA A 86 -6.60 -9.87 3.32
C ALA A 86 -6.78 -10.70 2.04
N THR A 87 -8.01 -11.03 1.70
CA THR A 87 -8.35 -11.72 0.44
C THR A 87 -8.42 -10.77 -0.77
N LYS A 88 -7.79 -9.59 -0.65
CA LYS A 88 -7.79 -8.53 -1.66
C LYS A 88 -6.36 -8.16 -1.99
N SER A 89 -6.11 -7.84 -3.26
CA SER A 89 -4.83 -7.29 -3.69
C SER A 89 -4.56 -5.98 -2.99
N VAL A 90 -3.29 -5.74 -2.62
CA VAL A 90 -2.84 -4.52 -1.96
C VAL A 90 -2.19 -3.57 -2.96
N LYS A 91 -2.17 -2.27 -2.62
CA LYS A 91 -1.59 -1.23 -3.46
C LYS A 91 -0.09 -1.40 -3.73
N ILE A 92 0.67 -1.83 -2.73
CA ILE A 92 2.14 -1.95 -2.78
C ILE A 92 2.52 -3.43 -2.69
N ALA A 93 3.74 -3.78 -3.12
CA ALA A 93 4.23 -5.14 -2.98
C ALA A 93 4.11 -5.63 -1.52
N THR A 94 3.55 -6.83 -1.35
CA THR A 94 3.39 -7.52 -0.07
C THR A 94 4.64 -7.47 0.84
N PRO A 95 5.87 -7.76 0.35
CA PRO A 95 7.06 -7.67 1.20
C PRO A 95 7.32 -6.26 1.73
N THR A 96 7.12 -5.22 0.93
CA THR A 96 7.25 -3.82 1.36
C THR A 96 6.22 -3.48 2.44
N TYR A 97 5.00 -4.00 2.29
CA TYR A 97 3.97 -3.84 3.32
C TYR A 97 4.36 -4.51 4.64
N TYR A 98 4.91 -5.73 4.58
CA TYR A 98 5.39 -6.42 5.78
C TYR A 98 6.59 -5.71 6.42
N ALA A 99 7.53 -5.19 5.64
CA ALA A 99 8.64 -4.40 6.15
C ALA A 99 8.13 -3.19 6.95
N ASN A 100 7.12 -2.47 6.44
CA ASN A 100 6.49 -1.37 7.16
C ASN A 100 5.82 -1.81 8.46
N LEU A 101 5.17 -2.98 8.46
CA LEU A 101 4.54 -3.54 9.65
C LEU A 101 5.58 -3.89 10.72
N VAL A 102 6.69 -4.52 10.32
CA VAL A 102 7.82 -4.85 11.19
C VAL A 102 8.47 -3.58 11.73
N ALA A 103 8.75 -2.59 10.88
CA ALA A 103 9.33 -1.31 11.29
C ALA A 103 8.43 -0.58 12.30
N THR A 104 7.12 -0.56 12.07
CA THR A 104 6.15 0.03 13.01
C THR A 104 6.15 -0.72 14.34
N ARG A 105 6.27 -2.06 14.31
CA ARG A 105 6.34 -2.88 15.53
C ARG A 105 7.66 -2.68 16.28
N ALA A 106 8.78 -2.65 15.58
CA ALA A 106 10.10 -2.39 16.16
C ALA A 106 10.13 -1.01 16.83
N LYS A 107 9.58 0.02 16.18
CA LYS A 107 9.44 1.35 16.78
C LYS A 107 8.65 1.34 18.09
N LYS A 108 7.60 0.52 18.19
CA LYS A 108 6.83 0.37 19.44
C LYS A 108 7.66 -0.28 20.55
N TRP A 109 8.55 -1.23 20.22
CA TRP A 109 9.45 -1.85 21.19
C TRP A 109 10.55 -0.89 21.65
N ASP A 110 11.16 -0.16 20.72
CA ASP A 110 12.15 0.88 21.04
C ASP A 110 11.55 1.98 21.94
N MET A 111 10.31 2.40 21.65
CA MET A 111 9.56 3.31 22.52
C MET A 111 9.12 2.66 23.84
N SER A 112 8.91 1.34 23.92
CA SER A 112 8.60 0.68 25.20
C SER A 112 9.82 0.56 26.10
N ASP A 113 11.03 0.43 25.54
CA ASP A 113 12.27 0.45 26.30
C ASP A 113 12.57 1.88 26.81
N ALA A 114 12.23 2.91 26.03
CA ALA A 114 12.25 4.31 26.49
C ALA A 114 11.12 4.65 27.50
N ASN A 115 9.97 3.98 27.38
CA ASN A 115 8.83 4.12 28.29
C ASN A 115 8.88 3.16 29.48
N GLY A 116 9.93 2.34 29.62
CA GLY A 116 10.22 1.58 30.86
C GLY A 116 10.38 2.49 32.09
N PHE A 117 10.53 3.81 31.88
CA PHE A 117 10.52 4.83 32.92
C PHE A 117 9.22 5.67 32.98
N TYR A 118 8.31 5.56 32.02
CA TYR A 118 7.04 6.29 32.01
C TYR A 118 5.82 5.35 32.02
N SER A 119 5.45 5.02 33.26
CA SER A 119 4.07 4.78 33.72
C SER A 119 3.45 3.40 33.50
N PHE A 120 3.80 2.50 34.43
CA PHE A 120 2.85 1.60 35.11
C PHE A 120 1.74 2.37 35.89
N HIS A 121 1.29 3.54 35.43
CA HIS A 121 0.38 4.41 36.20
C HIS A 121 -0.93 4.75 35.49
N ASN A 122 -1.43 3.85 34.63
CA ASN A 122 -2.83 3.87 34.24
C ASN A 122 -3.45 2.47 34.25
N GLN A 123 -3.03 1.63 35.20
CA GLN A 123 -3.99 0.73 35.84
C GLN A 123 -4.75 1.54 36.89
N GLN A 124 -5.83 2.16 36.47
CA GLN A 124 -6.96 2.32 37.37
C GLN A 124 -8.19 1.80 36.66
N CYS A 125 -8.59 0.62 37.13
CA CYS A 125 -9.94 0.11 37.03
C CYS A 125 -10.94 1.23 37.34
N SER A 126 -11.88 1.48 36.45
CA SER A 126 -13.19 1.98 36.84
C SER A 126 -14.22 0.95 36.41
N SER A 127 -14.46 0.02 37.31
CA SER A 127 -15.71 -0.72 37.41
C SER A 127 -16.91 0.26 37.48
N ASN A 128 -17.80 0.18 36.48
CA ASN A 128 -19.29 0.19 36.50
C ASN A 128 -20.05 1.28 37.31
N PRO A 129 -21.23 1.78 36.85
CA PRO A 129 -22.46 0.95 36.88
C PRO A 129 -23.50 1.18 35.76
N SER A 130 -24.36 0.16 35.63
CA SER A 130 -25.65 0.14 34.94
C SER A 130 -26.61 1.23 35.42
N GLN A 131 -27.35 1.91 34.52
CA GLN A 131 -28.72 2.46 34.68
C GLN A 131 -29.32 2.68 33.26
N GLU A 132 -30.31 1.89 32.81
CA GLU A 132 -31.77 2.12 32.88
C GLU A 132 -32.33 3.19 31.90
N THR A 133 -33.14 2.68 30.95
CA THR A 133 -34.34 3.25 30.30
C THR A 133 -34.63 4.76 30.29
N ALA A 134 -34.95 5.25 29.09
CA ALA A 134 -36.20 5.97 28.81
C ALA A 134 -36.65 5.67 27.37
#